data_AF-A0A930DGE4-F1
#
_entry.id   AF-A0A930DGE4-F1
#
_cell.length_a   1.000
_cell.length_b   1.000
_cell.length_c   1.000
_cell.angle_alpha   90.00
_cell.angle_beta   90.00
_cell.angle_gamma   90.00
#
_symmetry.space_group_name_H-M   'P 1'
#
loop_
_entity.id
_entity.type
_entity.pdbx_description
1 polymer ?
#
loop_
_entity_poly.entity_id
_entity_poly.type
_entity_poly.pdbx_seq_one_letter_code
_entity_poly.pdbx_strand_id
1 'polypeptide(L)'
;MKKKKVKQRLWTAEELEVVIDMMKQNKKLSAIADRLNRSYGSVQRKLQYMGKDLWDKSRWCDYVSNSTYNYWTKEELREAKLVLDCGGTMAEAAKKTSHNRNCLSHKINIMGMDFWEERNWDRYVVG
;
A
#
# COMPACT_ATOMS: atom_id res chain seq x y z
N MET A 1 18.06 -5.43 -18.79
CA MET A 1 17.09 -6.08 -17.86
C MET A 1 16.32 -4.99 -17.11
N LYS A 2 14.99 -4.90 -17.27
CA LYS A 2 14.17 -3.95 -16.49
C LYS A 2 14.07 -4.48 -15.05
N LYS A 3 14.56 -3.73 -14.06
CA LYS A 3 14.42 -4.08 -12.64
C LYS A 3 12.92 -4.28 -12.32
N LYS A 4 12.55 -5.42 -11.75
CA LYS A 4 11.18 -5.69 -11.28
C LYS A 4 10.83 -4.59 -10.27
N LYS A 5 9.85 -3.74 -10.58
CA LYS A 5 9.38 -2.69 -9.64
C LYS A 5 8.80 -3.41 -8.42
N VAL A 6 9.52 -3.38 -7.30
CA VAL A 6 9.02 -3.86 -6.01
C VAL A 6 7.90 -2.93 -5.59
N LYS A 7 6.67 -3.46 -5.42
CA LYS A 7 5.54 -2.72 -4.86
C LYS A 7 5.94 -2.29 -3.44
N GLN A 8 6.12 -0.99 -3.22
CA GLN A 8 6.47 -0.48 -1.90
C GLN A 8 5.20 -0.24 -1.09
N ARG A 9 5.08 -0.91 0.05
CA ARG A 9 4.06 -0.64 1.06
C ARG A 9 4.25 0.80 1.57
N LEU A 10 3.31 1.69 1.24
CA LEU A 10 3.25 3.08 1.71
C LEU A 10 3.19 3.14 3.23
N TRP A 11 3.81 4.15 3.83
CA TRP A 11 3.78 4.40 5.27
C TRP A 11 2.52 5.15 5.65
N THR A 12 1.90 4.78 6.77
CA THR A 12 0.74 5.49 7.34
C THR A 12 1.13 6.31 8.56
N ALA A 13 0.27 7.25 8.97
CA ALA A 13 0.48 8.03 10.18
C ALA A 13 0.46 7.14 11.42
N GLU A 14 -0.45 6.17 11.49
CA GLU A 14 -0.59 5.22 12.60
C GLU A 14 0.69 4.38 12.77
N GLU A 15 1.29 3.94 11.66
CA GLU A 15 2.59 3.25 11.71
C GLU A 15 3.69 4.15 12.29
N LEU A 16 3.72 5.43 11.94
CA LEU A 16 4.67 6.39 12.49
C LEU A 16 4.41 6.65 13.98
N GLU A 17 3.15 6.62 14.44
CA GLU A 17 2.82 6.71 15.87
C GLU A 17 3.41 5.53 16.64
N VAL A 18 3.23 4.31 16.12
CA VAL A 18 3.83 3.10 16.72
C VAL A 18 5.35 3.19 16.74
N VAL A 19 5.98 3.69 15.67
CA VAL A 19 7.43 3.92 15.64
C VAL A 19 7.86 4.85 16.78
N ILE A 20 7.22 6.02 16.92
CA ILE A 20 7.54 6.97 17.98
C ILE A 20 7.38 6.34 19.36
N ASP A 21 6.23 5.70 19.62
CA ASP A 21 5.91 5.13 20.93
C ASP A 21 6.96 4.08 21.34
N MET A 22 7.30 3.17 20.42
CA MET A 22 8.31 2.15 20.67
C MET A 22 9.72 2.74 20.82
N MET A 23 10.07 3.79 20.07
CA MET A 23 11.36 4.47 20.24
C MET A 23 11.45 5.19 21.58
N LYS A 24 10.37 5.82 22.06
CA LYS A 24 10.30 6.41 23.41
C LYS A 24 10.48 5.36 24.51
N GLN A 25 10.01 4.14 24.25
CA GLN A 25 10.22 2.98 25.13
C GLN A 25 11.61 2.32 24.95
N ASN A 26 12.55 2.94 24.23
CA ASN A 26 13.89 2.42 23.92
C ASN A 26 13.88 1.02 23.28
N LYS A 27 12.84 0.68 22.51
CA LYS A 27 12.78 -0.59 21.77
C LYS A 27 13.75 -0.57 20.58
N LYS A 28 14.35 -1.72 20.30
CA LYS A 28 15.22 -1.91 19.12
C LYS A 28 14.40 -1.83 17.84
N LEU A 29 15.03 -1.36 16.76
CA LEU A 29 14.41 -1.27 15.43
C LEU A 29 13.89 -2.62 14.91
N SER A 30 14.52 -3.74 15.28
CA SER A 30 14.03 -5.08 14.94
C SER A 30 12.63 -5.34 15.50
N ALA A 31 12.40 -5.02 16.78
CA ALA A 31 11.10 -5.19 17.43
C ALA A 31 10.03 -4.28 16.80
N ILE A 32 10.42 -3.07 16.38
CA ILE A 32 9.53 -2.15 15.64
C ILE A 32 9.15 -2.75 14.28
N ALA A 33 10.13 -3.31 13.56
CA ALA A 33 9.90 -3.98 12.28
C ALA A 33 8.92 -5.15 12.43
N ASP A 34 9.13 -6.00 13.45
CA ASP A 34 8.27 -7.14 13.75
C ASP A 34 6.85 -6.66 14.09
N ARG A 35 6.72 -5.62 14.94
CA ARG A 35 5.42 -5.04 15.32
C ARG A 35 4.64 -4.48 14.13
N LEU A 36 5.32 -3.86 13.18
CA LEU A 36 4.71 -3.26 11.98
C LEU A 36 4.53 -4.25 10.83
N ASN A 37 5.03 -5.48 10.97
CA ASN A 37 5.17 -6.44 9.88
C ASN A 37 5.89 -5.83 8.67
N ARG A 38 7.02 -5.15 8.93
CA ARG A 38 7.88 -4.53 7.92
C ARG A 38 9.30 -5.05 8.06
N SER A 39 10.06 -5.06 6.97
CA SER A 39 11.47 -5.42 7.05
C SER A 39 12.26 -4.36 7.83
N TYR A 40 13.27 -4.81 8.58
CA TYR A 40 14.20 -3.95 9.30
C TYR A 40 14.76 -2.83 8.39
N GLY A 41 15.22 -3.17 7.18
CA GLY A 41 15.75 -2.20 6.22
C GLY A 41 14.70 -1.22 5.69
N SER A 42 13.42 -1.56 5.70
CA SER A 42 12.35 -0.60 5.40
C SER A 42 12.21 0.43 6.52
N VAL A 43 12.21 -0.01 7.77
CA VAL A 43 12.11 0.87 8.94
C VAL A 43 13.33 1.78 9.03
N GLN A 44 14.53 1.21 8.93
CA GLN A 44 15.79 1.97 8.97
C GLN A 44 15.83 3.07 7.90
N ARG A 45 15.52 2.74 6.64
CA ARG A 45 15.49 3.74 5.56
C ARG A 45 14.44 4.82 5.79
N LYS A 46 13.29 4.47 6.35
CA LYS A 46 12.25 5.45 6.66
C LYS A 46 12.71 6.44 7.72
N LEU A 47 13.31 5.94 8.80
CA LEU A 47 13.87 6.78 9.87
C LEU A 47 14.99 7.69 9.36
N GLN A 48 15.88 7.17 8.52
CA GLN A 48 16.93 7.97 7.87
C GLN A 48 16.35 9.05 6.97
N TYR A 49 15.29 8.73 6.22
CA TYR A 49 14.64 9.66 5.30
C TYR A 49 13.90 10.78 6.03
N MET A 50 13.21 10.47 7.14
CA MET A 50 12.49 11.46 7.94
C MET A 50 13.41 12.28 8.84
N GLY A 51 14.46 11.66 9.40
CA GLY A 51 15.39 12.33 10.32
C GLY A 51 14.66 12.99 11.49
N LYS A 52 14.88 14.30 11.66
CA LYS A 52 14.24 15.10 12.72
C LYS A 52 12.73 15.24 12.55
N ASP A 53 12.23 15.19 11.32
CA ASP A 53 10.81 15.39 10.99
C ASP A 53 9.96 14.23 11.51
N LEU A 54 10.57 13.10 11.85
CA LEU A 54 9.89 12.02 12.57
C LEU A 54 9.19 12.53 13.82
N TRP A 55 9.80 13.45 14.57
CA TRP A 55 9.26 13.93 15.84
C TRP A 55 8.25 15.07 15.72
N ASP A 56 8.09 15.63 14.51
CA ASP A 56 7.15 16.70 14.22
C ASP A 56 5.95 16.13 13.44
N LYS A 57 4.86 15.85 14.17
CA LYS A 57 3.63 15.30 13.57
C LYS A 57 3.07 16.17 12.43
N SER A 58 3.31 17.48 12.44
CA SER A 58 2.82 18.37 11.37
C SER A 58 3.51 18.12 10.02
N ARG A 59 4.71 17.53 10.03
CA ARG A 59 5.51 17.21 8.85
C ARG A 59 5.20 15.84 8.26
N TRP A 60 4.46 15.00 8.98
CA TRP A 60 4.24 13.62 8.56
C TRP A 60 3.51 13.50 7.22
N CYS A 61 2.68 14.47 6.87
CA CYS A 61 1.99 14.53 5.57
C CYS A 61 2.94 14.52 4.36
N ASP A 62 4.20 14.96 4.51
CA ASP A 62 5.21 14.92 3.44
C ASP A 62 5.79 13.50 3.25
N TYR A 63 5.67 12.65 4.27
CA TYR A 63 6.28 11.33 4.34
C TYR A 63 5.25 10.19 4.28
N VAL A 64 4.01 10.49 4.65
CA VAL A 64 2.86 9.61 4.56
C VAL A 64 2.14 9.97 3.28
N SER A 65 1.76 8.98 2.48
CA SER A 65 0.92 9.29 1.34
C SER A 65 -0.47 9.65 1.85
N ASN A 66 -0.84 10.93 1.78
CA ASN A 66 -2.19 11.42 2.10
C ASN A 66 -3.27 10.95 1.10
N SER A 67 -2.86 10.24 0.03
CA SER A 67 -3.81 9.50 -0.78
C SER A 67 -4.35 8.38 0.09
N THR A 68 -5.56 8.57 0.63
CA THR A 68 -6.35 7.52 1.28
C THR A 68 -6.23 6.24 0.47
N TYR A 69 -5.40 5.33 0.96
CA TYR A 69 -5.23 3.97 0.46
C TYR A 69 -5.13 3.83 -1.07
N ASN A 70 -3.95 4.06 -1.67
CA ASN A 70 -3.64 3.46 -2.98
C ASN A 70 -3.37 1.93 -2.89
N TYR A 71 -3.91 1.27 -1.86
CA TYR A 71 -3.96 -0.18 -1.80
C TYR A 71 -5.23 -0.65 -2.47
N TRP A 72 -5.15 -1.81 -3.10
CA TRP A 72 -6.33 -2.47 -3.66
C TRP A 72 -6.92 -3.32 -2.57
N THR A 73 -8.21 -3.16 -2.29
CA THR A 73 -8.97 -4.08 -1.46
C THR A 73 -9.54 -5.21 -2.32
N LYS A 74 -9.93 -6.33 -1.68
CA LYS A 74 -10.67 -7.38 -2.39
C LYS A 74 -11.99 -6.86 -2.95
N GLU A 75 -12.67 -6.00 -2.20
CA GLU A 75 -13.98 -5.50 -2.60
C GLU A 75 -13.90 -4.63 -3.87
N GLU A 76 -12.95 -3.70 -3.94
CA GLU A 76 -12.73 -2.89 -5.15
C GLU A 76 -12.41 -3.75 -6.38
N LEU A 77 -11.59 -4.80 -6.22
CA LEU A 77 -11.31 -5.72 -7.32
C LEU A 77 -12.55 -6.52 -7.73
N ARG A 78 -13.39 -6.90 -6.76
CA ARG A 78 -14.64 -7.65 -7.00
C ARG A 78 -15.63 -6.80 -7.78
N GLU A 79 -15.87 -5.57 -7.35
CA GLU A 79 -16.77 -4.67 -8.05
C GLU A 79 -16.26 -4.34 -9.46
N ALA A 80 -14.95 -4.09 -9.62
CA ALA A 80 -14.35 -3.85 -10.93
C ALA A 80 -14.44 -5.08 -11.84
N LYS A 81 -14.19 -6.29 -11.32
CA LYS A 81 -14.32 -7.56 -12.06
C LYS A 81 -15.76 -7.76 -12.52
N LEU A 82 -16.75 -7.55 -11.66
CA LEU A 82 -18.16 -7.71 -11.99
C LEU A 82 -18.58 -6.80 -13.16
N VAL A 83 -18.15 -5.53 -13.16
CA VAL A 83 -18.44 -4.62 -14.28
C VAL A 83 -17.83 -5.13 -15.58
N LEU A 84 -16.61 -5.66 -15.56
CA LEU A 84 -15.94 -6.18 -16.75
C LEU A 84 -16.55 -7.50 -17.24
N ASP A 85 -16.93 -8.42 -16.34
CA ASP A 85 -17.60 -9.68 -16.66
C ASP A 85 -18.96 -9.43 -17.34
N CYS A 86 -19.66 -8.36 -16.95
CA CYS A 86 -20.91 -7.92 -17.57
C CYS A 86 -20.70 -7.18 -18.91
N GLY A 87 -19.48 -7.13 -19.44
CA GLY A 87 -19.15 -6.44 -20.70
C GLY A 87 -18.99 -4.92 -20.59
N GLY A 88 -18.92 -4.39 -19.36
CA GLY A 88 -18.69 -2.97 -19.09
C GLY A 88 -17.27 -2.51 -19.44
N THR A 89 -17.09 -1.20 -19.53
CA THR A 89 -15.80 -0.60 -19.91
C THR A 89 -14.85 -0.48 -18.71
N MET A 90 -13.55 -0.39 -19.00
CA MET A 90 -12.52 -0.12 -17.98
C MET A 90 -12.76 1.19 -17.22
N ALA A 91 -13.39 2.18 -17.88
CA ALA A 91 -13.71 3.45 -17.25
C ALA A 91 -14.86 3.31 -16.23
N GLU A 92 -15.87 2.49 -16.55
CA GLU A 92 -16.97 2.18 -15.62
C GLU A 92 -16.50 1.32 -14.46
N ALA A 93 -15.65 0.33 -14.71
CA ALA A 93 -15.05 -0.51 -13.68
C ALA A 93 -14.20 0.33 -12.71
N ALA A 94 -13.40 1.28 -13.22
CA ALA A 94 -12.58 2.14 -12.37
C ALA A 94 -13.39 3.04 -11.43
N LYS A 95 -14.62 3.42 -11.82
CA LYS A 95 -15.53 4.19 -10.94
C LYS A 95 -15.95 3.42 -9.69
N LYS A 96 -15.78 2.09 -9.67
CA LYS A 96 -16.03 1.20 -8.53
C LYS A 96 -14.82 1.05 -7.60
N THR A 97 -13.78 1.83 -7.84
CA THR A 97 -12.52 1.75 -7.11
C THR A 97 -12.09 3.14 -6.70
N SER A 98 -11.27 3.25 -5.66
CA SER A 98 -10.58 4.51 -5.33
C SER A 98 -9.52 4.91 -6.38
N HIS A 99 -9.33 4.10 -7.42
CA HIS A 99 -8.27 4.19 -8.42
C HIS A 99 -8.80 4.69 -9.75
N ASN A 100 -7.98 5.46 -10.47
CA ASN A 100 -8.35 5.86 -11.83
C ASN A 100 -8.20 4.70 -12.83
N ARG A 101 -8.76 4.88 -14.04
CA ARG A 101 -8.71 3.91 -15.15
C ARG A 101 -7.30 3.38 -15.45
N ASN A 102 -6.29 4.25 -15.42
CA ASN A 102 -4.91 3.84 -15.73
C ASN A 102 -4.35 2.95 -14.62
N CYS A 103 -4.65 3.26 -13.36
CA CYS A 103 -4.28 2.45 -12.21
C CYS A 103 -4.96 1.08 -12.26
N LEU A 104 -6.26 1.00 -12.57
CA LEU A 104 -6.98 -0.27 -12.72
C LEU A 104 -6.39 -1.11 -13.86
N SER A 105 -6.18 -0.52 -15.04
CA SER A 105 -5.55 -1.22 -16.16
C SER A 105 -4.15 -1.72 -15.79
N HIS A 106 -3.33 -0.90 -15.13
CA HIS A 106 -2.01 -1.32 -14.67
C HIS A 106 -2.09 -2.44 -13.62
N LYS A 107 -3.07 -2.39 -12.72
CA LYS A 107 -3.29 -3.43 -11.71
C LYS A 107 -3.66 -4.77 -12.33
N ILE A 108 -4.63 -4.77 -13.25
CA ILE A 108 -5.03 -5.96 -14.01
C ILE A 108 -3.84 -6.52 -14.76
N ASN A 109 -3.03 -5.67 -15.41
CA ASN A 109 -1.80 -6.11 -16.10
C ASN A 109 -0.77 -6.76 -15.16
N ILE A 110 -0.65 -6.29 -13.91
CA ILE A 110 0.25 -6.90 -12.92
C ILE A 110 -0.29 -8.25 -12.42
N MET A 111 -1.61 -8.37 -12.27
CA MET A 111 -2.26 -9.61 -11.83
C MET A 111 -2.30 -10.65 -12.95
N GLY A 112 -2.45 -10.21 -14.20
CA GLY A 112 -2.64 -11.10 -15.34
C GLY A 112 -3.90 -11.95 -15.15
N MET A 113 -3.76 -13.26 -15.39
CA MET A 113 -4.86 -14.22 -15.19
C MET A 113 -5.36 -14.29 -13.75
N ASP A 114 -4.50 -13.97 -12.76
CA ASP A 114 -4.90 -13.97 -11.34
C ASP A 114 -5.97 -12.92 -11.03
N PHE A 115 -6.16 -11.91 -11.89
CA PHE A 115 -7.26 -10.96 -11.73
C PHE A 115 -8.62 -11.65 -11.78
N TRP A 116 -8.78 -12.71 -12.58
CA TRP A 116 -10.08 -13.38 -12.74
C TRP A 116 -10.32 -14.48 -11.69
N GLU A 117 -9.30 -14.82 -10.89
CA GLU A 117 -9.32 -15.89 -9.89
C GLU A 117 -9.27 -15.30 -8.47
N GLU A 118 -10.42 -15.06 -7.84
CA GLU A 118 -10.50 -14.39 -6.52
C GLU A 118 -9.62 -15.04 -5.44
N ARG A 119 -9.45 -16.36 -5.48
CA ARG A 119 -8.57 -17.12 -4.57
C ARG A 119 -7.10 -16.68 -4.59
N ASN A 120 -6.66 -16.01 -5.66
CA ASN A 120 -5.27 -15.55 -5.82
C ASN A 120 -5.08 -14.10 -5.35
N TRP A 121 -6.16 -13.37 -5.03
CA TRP A 121 -6.11 -11.93 -4.78
C TRP A 121 -5.36 -11.53 -3.52
N ASP A 122 -5.27 -12.41 -2.53
CA ASP A 122 -4.53 -12.19 -1.27
C ASP A 122 -3.06 -11.80 -1.51
N ARG A 123 -2.49 -12.15 -2.66
CA ARG A 123 -1.11 -11.78 -3.04
C ARG A 123 -0.98 -10.32 -3.53
N TYR A 124 -2.10 -9.68 -3.85
CA TYR A 124 -2.17 -8.42 -4.57
C TYR A 124 -2.92 -7.32 -3.82
N VAL A 125 -3.71 -7.68 -2.81
CA VAL A 125 -4.55 -6.78 -2.03
C VAL A 125 -4.06 -6.70 -0.60
N VAL A 126 -4.48 -5.65 0.10
CA VAL A 126 -4.44 -5.63 1.56
C VAL A 126 -5.78 -6.15 2.06
N GLY A 127 -5.71 -6.97 3.11
CA GLY A 127 -6.89 -7.49 3.82
C GLY A 127 -7.46 -6.45 4.76
#